data_AF-A0A257GUI8-F1
#
_entry.id   AF-A0A257GUI8-F1
#
_cell.length_a   1.000
_cell.length_b   1.000
_cell.length_c   1.000
_cell.angle_alpha   90.00
_cell.angle_beta   90.00
_cell.angle_gamma   90.00
#
_symmetry.space_group_name_H-M   'P 1'
#
loop_
_entity.id
_entity.type
_entity.pdbx_description
1 polymer ?
#
loop_
_entity_poly.entity_id
_entity_poly.type
_entity_poly.pdbx_seq_one_letter_code
_entity_poly.pdbx_strand_id
1 'polypeptide(L)'
;EAITESVYRRMQAERTRVANELRSTGGAEGETIRADADRQREVTMANAYRDAQKIKGEGDAEAARIYAEAFGRDPQFAQFYRSLDAYKASFANKSDVMVLDPSSSEFFKVFRNGGAGTSAPKK
;
A
#
# COMPACT_ATOMS: atom_id res chain seq x y z
N GLU A 1 -9.75 70.05 -37.33
CA GLU A 1 -10.29 68.67 -37.31
C GLU A 1 -9.22 67.57 -37.18
N ALA A 2 -8.03 67.68 -37.79
CA ALA A 2 -7.01 66.60 -37.72
C ALA A 2 -6.40 66.32 -36.33
N ILE A 3 -6.37 67.29 -35.42
CA ILE A 3 -5.74 67.15 -34.09
C ILE A 3 -6.58 66.24 -33.18
N THR A 4 -7.91 66.38 -33.20
CA THR A 4 -8.84 65.57 -32.39
C THR A 4 -8.82 64.09 -32.77
N GLU A 5 -8.69 63.77 -34.06
CA GLU A 5 -8.54 62.41 -34.58
C GLU A 5 -7.27 61.71 -34.05
N SER A 6 -6.17 62.45 -33.96
CA SER A 6 -4.88 61.91 -33.48
C SER A 6 -4.89 61.58 -31.99
N VAL A 7 -5.56 62.41 -31.17
CA VAL A 7 -5.71 62.21 -29.74
C VAL A 7 -6.63 61.02 -29.46
N TYR A 8 -7.73 60.88 -30.22
CA TYR A 8 -8.64 59.74 -30.09
C TYR A 8 -7.95 58.41 -30.41
N ARG A 9 -7.20 58.36 -31.52
CA ARG A 9 -6.41 57.16 -31.88
C ARG A 9 -5.36 56.80 -30.84
N ARG A 10 -4.67 57.78 -30.26
CA ARG A 10 -3.71 57.54 -29.17
C ARG A 10 -4.39 56.98 -27.92
N MET A 11 -5.54 57.54 -27.52
CA MET A 11 -6.31 57.03 -26.38
C MET A 11 -6.81 55.60 -26.62
N GLN A 12 -7.27 55.29 -27.83
CA GLN A 12 -7.69 53.95 -28.19
C GLN A 12 -6.53 52.97 -28.13
N ALA A 13 -5.37 53.32 -28.70
CA ALA A 13 -4.16 52.50 -28.66
C ALA A 13 -3.68 52.26 -27.22
N GLU A 14 -3.70 53.27 -26.35
CA GLU A 14 -3.35 53.11 -24.94
C GLU A 14 -4.34 52.19 -24.20
N ARG A 15 -5.64 52.34 -24.42
CA ARG A 15 -6.63 51.43 -23.82
C ARG A 15 -6.48 49.99 -24.30
N THR A 16 -6.24 49.79 -25.59
CA THR A 16 -5.98 48.44 -26.13
C THR A 16 -4.70 47.85 -25.55
N ARG A 17 -3.63 48.65 -25.38
CA ARG A 17 -2.40 48.22 -24.73
C ARG A 17 -2.66 47.77 -23.29
N VAL A 18 -3.32 48.60 -22.50
CA VAL A 18 -3.65 48.29 -21.09
C VAL A 18 -4.52 47.04 -20.99
N ALA A 19 -5.52 46.88 -21.87
CA ALA A 19 -6.38 45.69 -21.89
C ALA A 19 -5.59 44.41 -22.24
N ASN A 20 -4.65 44.49 -23.18
CA ASN A 20 -3.79 43.36 -23.54
C ASN A 20 -2.82 43.01 -22.41
N GLU A 21 -2.25 44.01 -21.74
CA GLU A 21 -1.37 43.85 -20.59
C GLU A 21 -2.11 43.15 -19.44
N LEU A 22 -3.31 43.63 -19.07
CA LEU A 22 -4.19 43.01 -18.07
C LEU A 22 -4.57 41.56 -18.41
N ARG A 23 -4.86 41.25 -19.68
CA ARG A 23 -5.14 39.86 -20.09
C ARG A 23 -3.90 38.98 -19.99
N SER A 24 -2.73 39.51 -20.33
CA SER A 24 -1.47 38.77 -20.24
C SER A 24 -1.10 38.49 -18.79
N THR A 25 -1.22 39.48 -17.90
CA THR A 25 -0.93 39.30 -16.47
C THR A 25 -1.91 38.33 -15.82
N GLY A 26 -3.22 38.50 -16.08
CA GLY A 26 -4.23 37.56 -15.58
C GLY A 26 -4.05 36.13 -16.11
N GLY A 27 -3.60 35.98 -17.36
CA GLY A 27 -3.25 34.68 -17.93
C GLY A 27 -2.05 34.02 -17.23
N ALA A 28 -0.99 34.80 -16.99
CA ALA A 28 0.22 34.32 -16.32
C ALA A 28 -0.01 33.96 -14.84
N GLU A 29 -0.76 34.80 -14.11
CA GLU A 29 -1.17 34.51 -12.73
C GLU A 29 -2.05 33.25 -12.68
N GLY A 30 -3.01 33.13 -13.60
CA GLY A 30 -3.87 31.96 -13.70
C GLY A 30 -3.09 30.68 -13.94
N GLU A 31 -2.09 30.71 -14.83
CA GLU A 31 -1.23 29.54 -15.09
C GLU A 31 -0.37 29.18 -13.88
N THR A 32 0.15 30.18 -13.17
CA THR A 32 0.92 29.98 -11.94
C THR A 32 0.06 29.30 -10.87
N ILE A 33 -1.17 29.77 -10.66
CA ILE A 33 -2.12 29.20 -9.70
C ILE A 33 -2.43 27.73 -10.05
N ARG A 34 -2.64 27.42 -11.34
CA ARG A 34 -2.88 26.03 -11.78
C ARG A 34 -1.67 25.14 -11.51
N ALA A 35 -0.48 25.59 -11.89
CA ALA A 35 0.75 24.83 -11.68
C ALA A 35 1.02 24.57 -10.19
N ASP A 36 0.74 25.55 -9.33
CA ASP A 36 0.87 25.38 -7.88
C ASP A 36 -0.18 24.44 -7.31
N ALA A 37 -1.43 24.51 -7.78
CA ALA A 37 -2.48 23.58 -7.39
C ALA A 37 -2.14 22.13 -7.79
N ASP A 38 -1.62 21.93 -9.00
CA ASP A 38 -1.20 20.61 -9.47
C ASP A 38 -0.03 20.06 -8.64
N ARG A 39 0.98 20.89 -8.36
CA ARG A 39 2.08 20.52 -7.47
C ARG A 39 1.57 20.13 -6.08
N GLN A 40 0.69 20.93 -5.49
CA GLN A 40 0.13 20.64 -4.15
C GLN A 40 -0.65 19.33 -4.15
N ARG A 41 -1.43 19.07 -5.20
CA ARG A 41 -2.17 17.82 -5.37
C ARG A 41 -1.23 16.62 -5.40
N GLU A 42 -0.18 16.67 -6.21
CA GLU A 42 0.82 15.59 -6.30
C GLU A 42 1.51 15.34 -4.96
N VAL A 43 1.96 16.39 -4.28
CA VAL A 43 2.60 16.29 -2.97
C VAL A 43 1.66 15.69 -1.94
N THR A 44 0.38 16.10 -1.94
CA THR A 44 -0.63 15.58 -1.01
C THR A 44 -0.88 14.10 -1.26
N MET A 45 -1.04 13.70 -2.53
CA MET A 45 -1.21 12.29 -2.89
C MET A 45 0.01 11.45 -2.52
N ALA A 46 1.23 11.96 -2.75
CA ALA A 46 2.46 11.27 -2.40
C ALA A 46 2.60 11.09 -0.87
N ASN A 47 2.28 12.12 -0.09
CA ASN A 47 2.29 12.03 1.37
C ASN A 47 1.24 11.03 1.87
N ALA A 48 0.01 11.09 1.35
CA ALA A 48 -1.04 10.14 1.71
C ALA A 48 -0.65 8.69 1.38
N TYR A 49 -0.03 8.46 0.23
CA TYR A 49 0.45 7.14 -0.16
C TYR A 49 1.58 6.65 0.75
N ARG A 50 2.56 7.51 1.06
CA ARG A 50 3.65 7.21 2.01
C ARG A 50 3.09 6.79 3.36
N ASP A 51 2.15 7.57 3.89
CA ASP A 51 1.57 7.33 5.21
C ASP A 51 0.74 6.03 5.22
N ALA A 52 -0.01 5.76 4.15
CA ALA A 52 -0.72 4.50 3.99
C ALA A 52 0.23 3.29 3.94
N GLN A 53 1.34 3.37 3.20
CA GLN A 53 2.34 2.30 3.15
C GLN A 53 3.01 2.09 4.51
N LYS A 54 3.28 3.17 5.25
CA LYS A 54 3.84 3.10 6.60
C LYS A 54 2.89 2.35 7.54
N ILE A 55 1.61 2.74 7.59
CA ILE A 55 0.60 2.08 8.44
C ILE A 55 0.46 0.60 8.06
N LYS A 56 0.44 0.30 6.76
CA LYS A 56 0.39 -1.09 6.29
C LYS A 56 1.62 -1.88 6.75
N GLY A 57 2.82 -1.32 6.59
CA GLY A 57 4.06 -1.96 7.03
C GLY A 57 4.12 -2.19 8.55
N GLU A 58 3.64 -1.23 9.34
CA GLU A 58 3.51 -1.37 10.80
C GLU A 58 2.53 -2.49 11.17
N GLY A 59 1.38 -2.57 10.48
CA GLY A 59 0.41 -3.65 10.67
C GLY A 59 0.95 -5.02 10.30
N ASP A 60 1.64 -5.13 9.15
CA ASP A 60 2.26 -6.37 8.70
C ASP A 60 3.38 -6.82 9.66
N ALA A 61 4.19 -5.88 10.17
CA ALA A 61 5.22 -6.17 11.16
C ALA A 61 4.63 -6.65 12.49
N GLU A 62 3.58 -6.01 12.97
CA GLU A 62 2.90 -6.39 14.21
C GLU A 62 2.21 -7.75 14.08
N ALA A 63 1.57 -8.01 12.94
CA ALA A 63 1.00 -9.32 12.63
C ALA A 63 2.11 -10.39 12.64
N ALA A 64 3.23 -10.16 11.94
CA ALA A 64 4.35 -11.08 11.91
C ALA A 64 4.94 -11.32 13.31
N ARG A 65 5.03 -10.29 14.16
CA ARG A 65 5.47 -10.41 15.55
C ARG A 65 4.53 -11.29 16.37
N ILE A 66 3.21 -11.05 16.29
CA ILE A 66 2.20 -11.86 16.99
C ILE A 66 2.23 -13.31 16.50
N TYR A 67 2.36 -13.53 15.19
CA TYR A 67 2.54 -14.85 14.61
C TYR A 67 3.81 -15.52 15.16
N ALA A 68 4.95 -14.83 15.17
CA ALA A 68 6.20 -15.38 15.71
C ALA A 68 6.09 -15.69 17.21
N GLU A 69 5.41 -14.88 18.00
CA GLU A 69 5.20 -15.11 19.44
C GLU A 69 4.25 -16.27 19.72
N ALA A 70 3.15 -16.36 18.97
CA ALA A 70 2.18 -17.44 19.09
C ALA A 70 2.79 -18.80 18.70
N PHE A 71 3.56 -18.84 17.62
CA PHE A 71 4.22 -20.06 17.14
C PHE A 71 5.54 -20.35 17.86
N GLY A 72 6.18 -19.33 18.44
CA GLY A 72 7.43 -19.46 19.20
C GLY A 72 7.24 -19.97 20.63
N ARG A 73 6.04 -19.85 21.21
CA ARG A 73 5.72 -20.39 22.55
C ARG A 73 5.72 -21.92 22.59
N ASP A 74 5.34 -22.59 21.50
CA ASP A 74 5.50 -24.04 21.34
C ASP A 74 5.65 -24.41 19.85
N PRO A 75 6.90 -24.52 19.35
CA PRO A 75 7.19 -24.89 17.97
C PRO A 75 6.64 -26.26 17.56
N GLN A 76 6.46 -27.18 18.52
CA GLN A 76 5.95 -28.53 18.26
C GLN A 76 4.43 -28.49 18.05
N PHE A 77 3.69 -27.73 18.85
CA PHE A 77 2.26 -27.51 18.65
C PHE A 77 1.97 -26.75 17.34
N ALA A 78 2.80 -25.76 17.01
CA ALA A 78 2.75 -25.02 15.74
C ALA A 78 2.88 -25.93 14.50
N GLN A 79 3.85 -26.84 14.49
CA GLN A 79 4.01 -27.81 13.41
C GLN A 79 2.83 -28.78 13.31
N PHE A 80 2.29 -29.21 14.45
CA PHE A 80 1.11 -30.07 14.51
C PHE A 80 -0.18 -29.36 14.03
N TYR A 81 -0.39 -28.09 14.42
CA TYR A 81 -1.56 -27.33 13.97
C TYR A 81 -1.49 -27.02 12.48
N ARG A 82 -0.30 -26.68 11.95
CA ARG A 82 -0.10 -26.46 10.52
C ARG A 82 -0.32 -27.72 9.69
N SER A 83 0.04 -28.91 10.21
CA SER A 83 -0.26 -30.17 9.52
C SER A 83 -1.76 -30.51 9.55
N LEU A 84 -2.50 -30.11 10.59
CA LEU A 84 -3.96 -30.23 10.66
C LEU A 84 -4.71 -29.28 9.71
N ASP A 85 -4.26 -28.04 9.57
CA ASP A 85 -4.87 -27.10 8.60
C ASP A 85 -4.57 -27.51 7.15
N ALA A 86 -3.35 -27.99 6.88
CA ALA A 86 -3.01 -28.59 5.59
C ALA A 86 -3.89 -29.81 5.28
N TYR A 87 -4.20 -30.64 6.28
CA TYR A 87 -5.15 -31.75 6.15
C TYR A 87 -6.54 -31.21 5.76
N LYS A 88 -7.12 -30.27 6.52
CA LYS A 88 -8.44 -29.68 6.19
C LYS A 88 -8.50 -29.10 4.78
N ALA A 89 -7.46 -28.40 4.33
CA ALA A 89 -7.38 -27.84 2.99
C ALA A 89 -7.30 -28.92 1.90
N SER A 90 -6.58 -30.02 2.16
CA SER A 90 -6.44 -31.15 1.25
C SER A 90 -7.75 -31.94 1.09
N PHE A 91 -8.58 -32.00 2.14
CA PHE A 91 -9.90 -32.65 2.12
C PHE A 91 -11.05 -31.72 1.64
N ALA A 92 -10.78 -30.44 1.37
CA ALA A 92 -11.79 -29.51 0.87
C ALA A 92 -12.16 -29.77 -0.60
N ASN A 93 -11.28 -30.41 -1.37
CA ASN A 93 -11.52 -30.79 -2.76
C ASN A 93 -11.74 -32.31 -2.84
N LYS A 94 -12.94 -32.72 -3.27
CA LYS A 94 -13.39 -34.13 -3.38
C LYS A 94 -12.61 -35.01 -4.38
N SER A 95 -11.54 -34.49 -5.01
CA SER A 95 -10.92 -35.06 -6.21
C SER A 95 -9.41 -35.31 -6.11
N ASP A 96 -8.75 -34.98 -4.98
CA ASP A 96 -7.30 -35.15 -4.85
C ASP A 96 -6.93 -36.56 -4.39
N VAL A 97 -6.26 -37.31 -5.28
CA VAL A 97 -5.64 -38.60 -4.96
C VAL A 97 -4.29 -38.32 -4.31
N MET A 98 -4.23 -38.40 -2.97
CA MET A 98 -2.99 -38.24 -2.21
C MET A 98 -2.22 -39.56 -2.17
N VAL A 99 -1.10 -39.65 -2.91
CA VAL A 99 -0.16 -40.77 -2.79
C VAL A 99 0.77 -40.51 -1.60
N LEU A 100 0.45 -41.11 -0.45
CA LEU A 100 1.27 -41.07 0.76
C LEU A 100 2.08 -42.36 0.86
N ASP A 101 3.40 -42.28 0.66
CA ASP A 101 4.32 -43.34 1.06
C ASP A 101 4.54 -43.25 2.60
N PRO A 102 4.14 -44.27 3.38
CA PRO A 102 4.25 -44.26 4.85
C PRO A 102 5.70 -44.29 5.37
N SER A 103 6.68 -44.50 4.49
CA SER A 103 8.09 -44.70 4.83
C SER A 103 8.90 -43.40 4.81
N SER A 104 8.50 -42.41 4.00
CA SER A 104 9.25 -41.17 3.74
C SER A 104 8.50 -39.90 4.11
N SER A 105 7.22 -40.01 4.47
CA SER A 105 6.43 -38.85 4.83
C SER A 105 6.70 -38.42 6.28
N GLU A 106 7.28 -37.22 6.46
CA GLU A 106 7.41 -36.51 7.74
C GLU A 106 6.05 -36.37 8.47
N PHE A 107 4.94 -36.56 7.74
CA PHE A 107 3.55 -36.64 8.22
C PHE A 107 3.33 -37.62 9.38
N PHE A 108 3.87 -38.84 9.29
CA PHE A 108 3.66 -39.87 10.33
C PHE A 108 4.70 -39.82 11.45
N LYS A 109 5.68 -38.92 11.39
CA LYS A 109 6.76 -38.87 12.39
C LYS A 109 6.22 -38.38 13.74
N VAL A 110 5.32 -37.40 13.75
CA VAL A 110 4.66 -36.87 14.96
C VAL A 110 3.73 -37.92 15.59
N PHE A 111 2.94 -38.62 14.77
CA PHE A 111 2.06 -39.71 15.27
C PHE A 111 2.84 -40.96 15.72
N ARG A 112 3.97 -41.29 15.07
CA ARG A 112 4.85 -42.39 15.50
C ARG A 112 5.62 -42.07 16.76
N ASN A 113 5.99 -40.80 16.98
CA ASN A 113 6.80 -40.39 18.13
C ASN A 113 5.98 -39.92 19.35
N GLY A 114 4.66 -39.74 19.23
CA GLY A 114 3.75 -39.41 20.33
C GLY A 114 3.54 -40.52 21.37
N GLY A 115 4.22 -41.66 21.24
CA GLY A 115 4.22 -42.77 22.20
C GLY A 115 5.43 -42.82 23.14
N ALA A 116 6.43 -41.94 22.98
CA ALA A 116 7.65 -41.98 23.79
C ALA A 116 8.01 -40.59 24.35
N GLY A 117 7.68 -40.38 25.62
CA GLY A 117 8.39 -39.42 26.48
C GLY A 117 7.66 -38.12 26.80
N THR A 118 6.64 -38.20 27.65
CA THR A 118 6.40 -37.14 28.65
C THR A 118 7.63 -37.03 29.55
N SER A 119 8.61 -36.18 29.20
CA SER A 119 9.64 -35.72 30.13
C SER A 119 9.31 -34.28 30.53
N ALA A 120 8.86 -34.15 31.78
CA ALA A 120 8.45 -32.92 32.45
C ALA A 120 9.50 -31.78 32.35
N PRO A 121 9.06 -30.51 32.35
CA PRO A 121 9.98 -29.39 32.50
C PRO A 121 10.52 -29.36 33.94
N LYS A 122 11.84 -29.44 34.10
CA LYS A 122 12.50 -29.10 35.37
C LYS A 122 12.47 -27.58 35.56
N LYS A 123 12.19 -27.20 36.81
CA LYS A 123 12.28 -25.84 37.37
C LYS A 123 13.58 -25.13 37.04
#